data_AF-A0A967CKR4-F1
#
_entry.id   AF-A0A967CKR4-F1
#
_cell.length_a   1.000
_cell.length_b   1.000
_cell.length_c   1.000
_cell.angle_alpha   90.00
_cell.angle_beta   90.00
_cell.angle_gamma   90.00
#
_symmetry.space_group_name_H-M   'P 1'
#
loop_
_entity.id
_entity.type
_entity.pdbx_description
1 polymer ?
#
loop_
_entity_poly.entity_id
_entity_poly.type
_entity_poly.pdbx_seq_one_letter_code
_entity_poly.pdbx_strand_id
1 'polypeptide(L)'
;MNGVSLGKVFEAYEEALRIANAFDFDDLVALAARALEIDRPLRDRVRARVRHLLVDEFQDTDAAQVRLIEALEPQDVCVVADRPKANSAAAISALRDLGLRPILLTGDSRATALAVAKQVGIETDEQHVIAGVLPEEKVRVVADLQERGYAVAMVGDGVNDAAALAQANVGIAMGTGTDVAMNASDLTIVSGDLRLVPDAILLSRATLRTISANVFWAFVYNAAAVPLAALGLLNPMWAGLAMAFSSVFVVTNSLRLRTTKLTQQTAFVHATR
;
A
#
# COMPACT_ATOMS: atom_id res chain seq x y z
N MET A 1 -15.36 -16.62 -33.09
CA MET A 1 -14.50 -15.42 -33.24
C MET A 1 -14.00 -15.04 -31.86
N ASN A 2 -12.69 -14.91 -31.71
CA ASN A 2 -11.95 -14.95 -30.44
C ASN A 2 -12.41 -13.91 -29.42
N GLY A 3 -12.82 -14.37 -28.24
CA GLY A 3 -13.17 -13.52 -27.11
C GLY A 3 -11.91 -12.86 -26.54
N VAL A 4 -11.75 -11.56 -26.79
CA VAL A 4 -10.75 -10.75 -26.11
C VAL A 4 -11.18 -10.62 -24.65
N SER A 5 -10.31 -10.97 -23.70
CA SER A 5 -10.63 -10.85 -22.28
C SER A 5 -10.75 -9.38 -21.90
N LEU A 6 -11.72 -9.05 -21.05
CA LEU A 6 -11.97 -7.69 -20.57
C LEU A 6 -10.70 -7.03 -20.02
N GLY A 7 -9.81 -7.80 -19.39
CA GLY A 7 -8.53 -7.33 -18.88
C GLY A 7 -7.58 -6.83 -19.96
N LYS A 8 -7.51 -7.47 -21.14
CA LYS A 8 -6.67 -7.00 -22.25
C LYS A 8 -7.20 -5.72 -22.91
N VAL A 9 -8.52 -5.53 -22.86
CA VAL A 9 -9.16 -4.29 -23.32
C VAL A 9 -8.86 -3.15 -22.35
N PHE A 10 -8.83 -3.45 -21.05
CA PHE A 10 -8.53 -2.48 -20.00
C PHE A 10 -7.05 -2.06 -19.98
N GLU A 11 -6.13 -3.01 -20.13
CA GLU A 11 -4.69 -2.72 -20.24
C GLU A 11 -4.36 -1.84 -21.46
N ALA A 12 -4.98 -2.13 -22.62
CA ALA A 12 -4.78 -1.32 -23.82
C ALA A 12 -5.37 0.11 -23.69
N TYR A 13 -6.39 0.27 -22.85
CA TYR A 13 -7.01 1.56 -22.56
C TYR A 13 -6.14 2.41 -21.62
N GLU A 14 -5.60 1.84 -20.55
CA GLU A 14 -4.67 2.55 -19.66
C GLU A 14 -3.36 2.94 -20.37
N GLU A 15 -2.84 2.06 -21.24
CA GLU A 15 -1.63 2.36 -22.03
C GLU A 15 -1.86 3.56 -22.96
N ALA A 16 -3.04 3.65 -23.58
CA ALA A 16 -3.41 4.75 -24.46
C ALA A 16 -3.59 6.08 -23.69
N LEU A 17 -4.11 6.03 -22.46
CA LEU A 17 -4.23 7.21 -21.58
C LEU A 17 -2.86 7.72 -21.12
N ARG A 18 -1.93 6.81 -20.81
CA ARG A 18 -0.55 7.14 -20.41
C ARG A 18 0.24 7.80 -21.54
N ILE A 19 0.08 7.32 -22.77
CA ILE A 19 0.70 7.90 -23.98
C ILE A 19 0.13 9.29 -24.30
N ALA A 20 -1.15 9.52 -23.98
CA ALA A 20 -1.85 10.78 -24.27
C ALA A 20 -1.69 11.87 -23.20
N ASN A 21 -1.04 11.56 -22.07
CA ASN A 21 -0.80 12.48 -20.95
C ASN A 21 -2.10 13.19 -20.46
N ALA A 22 -3.19 12.42 -20.28
CA ALA A 22 -4.52 12.96 -20.00
C ALA A 22 -5.25 12.26 -18.82
N PHE A 23 -5.52 13.07 -17.78
CA PHE A 23 -6.72 13.24 -16.91
C PHE A 23 -7.33 12.08 -16.06
N ASP A 24 -7.84 12.47 -14.87
CA ASP A 24 -8.30 11.64 -13.72
C ASP A 24 -9.77 11.17 -13.87
N PHE A 25 -10.28 10.33 -12.97
CA PHE A 25 -11.63 9.74 -12.96
C PHE A 25 -12.76 10.78 -13.09
N ASP A 26 -12.58 11.97 -12.48
CA ASP A 26 -13.50 13.11 -12.61
C ASP A 26 -13.63 13.61 -14.06
N ASP A 27 -12.53 13.57 -14.81
CA ASP A 27 -12.53 13.95 -16.22
C ASP A 27 -13.13 12.87 -17.11
N LEU A 28 -13.09 11.61 -16.69
CA LEU A 28 -13.75 10.48 -17.36
C LEU A 28 -15.27 10.60 -17.26
N VAL A 29 -15.77 11.08 -16.11
CA VAL A 29 -17.18 11.44 -15.90
C VAL A 29 -17.56 12.65 -16.76
N ALA A 30 -16.73 13.69 -16.79
CA ALA A 30 -16.95 14.87 -17.65
C ALA A 30 -16.90 14.52 -19.16
N LEU A 31 -16.03 13.60 -19.54
CA LEU A 31 -15.88 13.11 -20.91
C LEU A 31 -17.05 12.21 -21.31
N ALA A 32 -17.53 11.34 -20.42
CA ALA A 32 -18.72 10.52 -20.65
C ALA A 32 -19.97 11.39 -20.80
N ALA A 33 -20.13 12.42 -19.96
CA ALA A 33 -21.19 13.41 -20.09
C ALA A 33 -21.11 14.15 -21.43
N ARG A 34 -19.93 14.65 -21.83
CA ARG A 34 -19.70 15.29 -23.14
C ARG A 34 -19.93 14.35 -24.32
N ALA A 35 -19.49 13.10 -24.24
CA ALA A 35 -19.67 12.11 -25.30
C ALA A 35 -21.16 11.81 -25.51
N LEU A 36 -21.94 11.73 -24.43
CA LEU A 36 -23.39 11.61 -24.51
C LEU A 36 -24.04 12.87 -25.09
N GLU A 37 -23.50 14.06 -24.85
CA GLU A 37 -23.99 15.32 -25.47
C GLU A 37 -23.70 15.42 -26.97
N ILE A 38 -22.59 14.86 -27.44
CA ILE A 38 -22.15 14.92 -28.84
C ILE A 38 -22.78 13.79 -29.67
N ASP A 39 -22.85 12.57 -29.15
CA ASP A 39 -23.32 11.38 -29.87
C ASP A 39 -24.78 11.02 -29.49
N ARG A 40 -25.73 11.49 -30.29
CA ARG A 40 -27.16 11.17 -30.13
C ARG A 40 -27.47 9.66 -30.20
N PRO A 41 -26.99 8.90 -31.20
CA PRO A 41 -27.18 7.44 -31.24
C PRO A 41 -26.68 6.70 -29.99
N LEU A 42 -25.51 7.07 -29.47
CA LEU A 42 -24.98 6.48 -28.22
C LEU A 42 -25.89 6.80 -27.03
N ARG A 43 -26.31 8.06 -26.90
CA ARG A 43 -27.26 8.53 -25.89
C ARG A 43 -28.59 7.78 -25.97
N ASP A 44 -29.10 7.54 -27.17
CA ASP A 44 -30.37 6.85 -27.38
C ASP A 44 -30.27 5.34 -27.05
N ARG A 45 -29.14 4.69 -27.33
CA ARG A 45 -28.89 3.29 -26.90
C ARG A 45 -28.75 3.15 -25.39
N VAL A 46 -28.10 4.12 -24.73
CA VAL A 46 -27.99 4.17 -23.26
C VAL A 46 -29.37 4.40 -22.64
N ARG A 47 -30.12 5.40 -23.14
CA ARG A 47 -31.51 5.67 -22.73
C ARG A 47 -32.46 4.51 -22.99
N ALA A 48 -32.24 3.72 -24.04
CA ALA A 48 -33.06 2.56 -24.38
C ALA A 48 -32.83 1.34 -23.46
N ARG A 49 -31.76 1.36 -22.65
CA ARG A 49 -31.38 0.26 -21.75
C ARG A 49 -31.38 0.64 -20.27
N VAL A 50 -31.25 1.93 -19.96
CA VAL A 50 -31.16 2.47 -18.60
C VAL A 50 -31.79 3.86 -18.58
N ARG A 51 -32.79 4.10 -17.73
CA ARG A 51 -33.44 5.42 -17.61
C ARG A 51 -32.60 6.44 -16.83
N HIS A 52 -31.74 5.99 -15.91
CA HIS A 52 -30.90 6.79 -15.04
C HIS A 52 -29.51 6.16 -14.87
N LEU A 53 -28.45 6.97 -14.96
CA LEU A 53 -27.08 6.56 -14.63
C LEU A 53 -26.72 7.23 -13.29
N LEU A 54 -26.54 6.43 -12.24
CA LEU A 54 -26.11 6.91 -10.92
C LEU A 54 -24.62 6.63 -10.81
N VAL A 55 -23.81 7.65 -11.12
CA VAL A 55 -22.39 7.66 -10.80
C VAL A 55 -22.29 8.25 -9.41
N ASP A 56 -22.18 7.40 -8.40
CA ASP A 56 -21.99 7.78 -7.01
C ASP A 56 -20.85 6.94 -6.46
N GLU A 57 -20.03 7.50 -5.57
CA GLU A 57 -18.94 6.84 -4.83
C GLU A 57 -19.53 5.87 -3.79
N PHE A 58 -20.38 4.96 -4.25
CA PHE A 58 -21.08 3.88 -3.57
C PHE A 58 -21.84 4.18 -2.26
N GLN A 59 -21.65 5.30 -1.57
CA GLN A 59 -22.05 5.41 -0.16
C GLN A 59 -22.48 6.80 0.33
N ASP A 60 -22.62 7.79 -0.55
CA ASP A 60 -23.33 9.04 -0.20
C ASP A 60 -24.84 8.95 -0.48
N THR A 61 -25.38 7.72 -0.42
CA THR A 61 -26.80 7.47 -0.54
C THR A 61 -27.52 7.89 0.74
N ASP A 62 -27.87 9.17 0.83
CA ASP A 62 -28.70 9.68 1.91
C ASP A 62 -30.10 9.00 1.90
N ALA A 63 -30.87 9.16 2.97
CA ALA A 63 -32.19 8.54 3.08
C ALA A 63 -33.18 8.98 1.97
N ALA A 64 -32.94 10.10 1.27
CA ALA A 64 -33.71 10.52 0.10
C ALA A 64 -33.25 9.81 -1.18
N GLN A 65 -31.95 9.58 -1.36
CA GLN A 65 -31.41 8.79 -2.47
C GLN A 65 -31.78 7.30 -2.36
N VAL A 66 -31.79 6.72 -1.15
CA VAL A 66 -32.26 5.33 -0.94
C VAL A 66 -33.74 5.22 -1.34
N ARG A 67 -34.57 6.19 -0.93
CA ARG A 67 -35.99 6.24 -1.31
C ARG A 67 -36.21 6.46 -2.80
N LEU A 68 -35.32 7.19 -3.46
CA LEU A 68 -35.32 7.36 -4.91
C LEU A 68 -34.94 6.04 -5.61
N ILE A 69 -33.88 5.36 -5.16
CA ILE A 69 -33.44 4.07 -5.71
C ILE A 69 -34.51 2.98 -5.49
N GLU A 70 -35.14 2.95 -4.33
CA GLU A 70 -36.26 2.02 -4.02
C GLU A 70 -37.50 2.29 -4.87
N ALA A 71 -37.69 3.53 -5.35
CA ALA A 71 -38.77 3.91 -6.25
C ALA A 71 -38.44 3.65 -7.74
N LEU A 72 -37.18 3.33 -8.08
CA LEU A 72 -36.72 3.05 -9.44
C LEU A 72 -36.65 1.53 -9.67
N GLU A 73 -37.00 1.06 -10.87
CA GLU A 73 -36.87 -0.38 -11.19
C GLU A 73 -35.40 -0.75 -11.49
N PRO A 74 -34.96 -2.02 -11.31
CA PRO A 74 -33.57 -2.45 -11.57
C PRO A 74 -33.07 -2.23 -13.00
N GLN A 75 -33.98 -2.03 -13.95
CA GLN A 75 -33.69 -1.74 -15.35
C GLN A 75 -33.41 -0.25 -15.58
N ASP A 76 -33.64 0.58 -14.56
CA ASP A 76 -33.58 2.04 -14.65
C ASP A 76 -32.28 2.61 -14.10
N VAL A 77 -31.40 1.83 -13.45
CA VAL A 77 -30.21 2.35 -12.76
C VAL A 77 -28.95 1.52 -13.03
N CYS A 78 -27.83 2.20 -13.30
CA CYS A 78 -26.48 1.63 -13.29
C CYS A 78 -25.63 2.35 -12.24
N VAL A 79 -24.96 1.59 -11.35
CA VAL A 79 -24.11 2.07 -10.25
C VAL A 79 -22.67 1.64 -10.48
N VAL A 80 -21.74 2.58 -10.43
CA VAL A 80 -20.28 2.35 -10.55
C VAL A 80 -19.64 2.65 -9.20
N ALA A 81 -18.84 1.73 -8.67
CA ALA A 81 -18.26 1.83 -7.34
C ALA A 81 -16.85 1.28 -7.33
N ASP A 82 -15.94 1.98 -6.64
CA ASP A 82 -14.62 1.41 -6.36
C ASP A 82 -14.74 0.39 -5.23
N ARG A 83 -14.23 -0.82 -5.49
CA ARG A 83 -14.25 -1.91 -4.51
C ARG A 83 -12.86 -2.05 -3.91
N PRO A 84 -12.74 -2.19 -2.58
CA PRO A 84 -11.48 -2.55 -1.98
C PRO A 84 -10.91 -3.80 -2.65
N LYS A 85 -9.60 -3.81 -2.89
CA LYS A 85 -8.91 -4.98 -3.46
C LYS A 85 -9.23 -6.22 -2.62
N ALA A 86 -9.45 -7.35 -3.27
CA ALA A 86 -9.90 -8.59 -2.60
C ALA A 86 -8.94 -9.09 -1.50
N ASN A 87 -7.67 -8.70 -1.57
CA ASN A 87 -6.60 -9.01 -0.61
C ASN A 87 -6.48 -8.00 0.55
N SER A 88 -7.17 -6.86 0.51
CA SER A 88 -7.05 -5.80 1.53
C SER A 88 -7.42 -6.31 2.92
N ALA A 89 -8.54 -7.03 3.06
CA ALA A 89 -8.96 -7.57 4.37
C ALA A 89 -7.91 -8.51 4.98
N ALA A 90 -7.30 -9.38 4.15
CA ALA A 90 -6.25 -10.28 4.60
C ALA A 90 -4.98 -9.52 5.03
N ALA A 91 -4.61 -8.47 4.28
CA ALA A 91 -3.46 -7.63 4.62
C ALA A 91 -3.68 -6.87 5.94
N ILE A 92 -4.86 -6.26 6.13
CA ILE A 92 -5.22 -5.57 7.37
C ILE A 92 -5.20 -6.51 8.56
N SER A 93 -5.75 -7.73 8.43
CA SER A 93 -5.68 -8.76 9.47
C SER A 93 -4.23 -9.08 9.84
N ALA A 94 -3.38 -9.32 8.84
CA ALA A 94 -1.97 -9.63 9.08
C ALA A 94 -1.22 -8.46 9.77
N LEU A 95 -1.52 -7.21 9.41
CA LEU A 95 -0.94 -6.04 10.10
C LEU A 95 -1.35 -6.00 11.57
N ARG A 96 -2.62 -6.27 11.89
CA ARG A 96 -3.11 -6.34 13.27
C ARG A 96 -2.44 -7.46 14.05
N ASP A 97 -2.26 -8.64 13.43
CA ASP A 97 -1.56 -9.78 14.05
C ASP A 97 -0.09 -9.45 14.37
N LEU A 98 0.53 -8.52 13.62
CA LEU A 98 1.87 -7.99 13.91
C LEU A 98 1.92 -6.95 15.04
N GLY A 99 0.77 -6.63 15.63
CA GLY A 99 0.59 -5.61 16.67
C GLY A 99 0.54 -4.18 16.13
N LEU A 100 0.31 -4.00 14.83
CA LEU A 100 0.18 -2.68 14.22
C LEU A 100 -1.27 -2.21 14.28
N ARG A 101 -1.46 -0.89 14.18
CA ARG A 101 -2.75 -0.23 14.23
C ARG A 101 -3.07 0.36 12.85
N PRO A 102 -3.86 -0.32 12.00
CA PRO A 102 -4.22 0.21 10.68
C PRO A 102 -5.18 1.38 10.83
N ILE A 103 -4.91 2.49 10.13
CA ILE A 103 -5.77 3.68 10.08
C ILE A 103 -6.12 3.92 8.61
N LEU A 104 -7.40 4.12 8.32
CA LEU A 104 -7.90 4.55 7.02
C LEU A 104 -7.91 6.08 6.97
N LEU A 105 -7.12 6.65 6.06
CA LEU A 105 -7.00 8.09 5.85
C LEU A 105 -7.39 8.39 4.39
N THR A 106 -8.55 9.01 4.18
CA THR A 106 -9.10 9.24 2.82
C THR A 106 -9.71 10.62 2.64
N GLY A 107 -9.70 11.11 1.41
CA GLY A 107 -10.43 12.31 1.00
C GLY A 107 -11.94 12.06 0.81
N ASP A 108 -12.35 10.80 0.71
CA ASP A 108 -13.75 10.42 0.47
C ASP A 108 -14.66 10.79 1.64
N SER A 109 -15.97 10.73 1.40
CA SER A 109 -16.97 10.94 2.43
C SER A 109 -16.78 10.00 3.63
N ARG A 110 -17.22 10.45 4.82
CA ARG A 110 -17.19 9.62 6.03
C ARG A 110 -18.02 8.35 5.88
N ALA A 111 -19.12 8.39 5.14
CA ALA A 111 -19.95 7.21 4.89
C ALA A 111 -19.17 6.15 4.11
N THR A 112 -18.50 6.55 3.02
CA THR A 112 -17.64 5.71 2.18
C THR A 112 -16.50 5.09 2.98
N ALA A 113 -15.77 5.92 3.72
CA ALA A 113 -14.64 5.49 4.53
C ALA A 113 -15.06 4.44 5.59
N LEU A 114 -16.19 4.66 6.27
CA LEU A 114 -16.67 3.76 7.32
C LEU A 114 -17.04 2.37 6.79
N ALA A 115 -17.70 2.27 5.63
CA ALA A 115 -18.03 0.94 5.14
C ALA A 115 -16.84 0.25 4.46
N VAL A 116 -15.91 0.97 3.83
CA VAL A 116 -14.64 0.39 3.39
C VAL A 116 -13.89 -0.17 4.60
N ALA A 117 -13.75 0.60 5.68
CA ALA A 117 -13.15 0.16 6.93
C ALA A 117 -13.82 -1.11 7.46
N LYS A 118 -15.16 -1.15 7.49
CA LYS A 118 -15.92 -2.34 7.91
C LYS A 118 -15.68 -3.56 7.01
N GLN A 119 -15.59 -3.37 5.69
CA GLN A 119 -15.35 -4.46 4.74
C GLN A 119 -13.95 -5.06 4.88
N VAL A 120 -12.94 -4.23 5.16
CA VAL A 120 -11.54 -4.67 5.28
C VAL A 120 -11.11 -4.97 6.72
N GLY A 121 -11.99 -4.75 7.71
CA GLY A 121 -11.75 -5.09 9.11
C GLY A 121 -10.94 -4.06 9.90
N ILE A 122 -11.00 -2.78 9.50
CA ILE A 122 -10.50 -1.63 10.28
C ILE A 122 -11.59 -1.21 11.27
N GLU A 123 -11.19 -0.88 12.48
CA GLU A 123 -12.07 -0.37 13.53
C GLU A 123 -12.73 0.95 13.08
N THR A 124 -14.03 1.13 13.33
CA THR A 124 -14.82 2.23 12.74
C THR A 124 -14.94 3.45 13.65
N ASP A 125 -14.04 3.60 14.63
CA ASP A 125 -13.98 4.77 15.50
C ASP A 125 -13.17 5.92 14.88
N GLU A 126 -13.25 7.10 15.50
CA GLU A 126 -12.62 8.33 14.98
C GLU A 126 -11.09 8.31 14.99
N GLN A 127 -10.47 7.35 15.69
CA GLN A 127 -9.02 7.21 15.71
C GLN A 127 -8.50 6.33 14.57
N HIS A 128 -9.38 5.54 13.94
CA HIS A 128 -9.03 4.58 12.91
C HIS A 128 -9.56 4.96 11.53
N VAL A 129 -10.58 5.82 11.45
CA VAL A 129 -11.13 6.30 10.18
C VAL A 129 -11.14 7.82 10.18
N ILE A 130 -10.29 8.39 9.35
CA ILE A 130 -10.15 9.84 9.13
C ILE A 130 -10.50 10.09 7.67
N ALA A 131 -11.66 10.72 7.45
CA ALA A 131 -12.29 10.87 6.15
C ALA A 131 -12.53 12.35 5.81
N GLY A 132 -12.76 12.66 4.53
CA GLY A 132 -13.03 14.01 4.05
C GLY A 132 -11.84 14.94 4.18
N VAL A 133 -10.60 14.41 4.15
CA VAL A 133 -9.39 15.20 4.36
C VAL A 133 -8.75 15.65 3.05
N LEU A 134 -8.25 16.88 3.05
CA LEU A 134 -7.42 17.43 1.98
C LEU A 134 -6.00 16.84 2.01
N PRO A 135 -5.24 16.90 0.89
CA PRO A 135 -3.86 16.43 0.85
C PRO A 135 -2.97 17.02 1.96
N GLU A 136 -3.09 18.31 2.27
CA GLU A 136 -2.32 18.97 3.34
C GLU A 136 -2.72 18.46 4.74
N GLU A 137 -3.98 18.09 4.91
CA GLU A 137 -4.49 17.54 6.16
C GLU A 137 -4.00 16.11 6.36
N LYS A 138 -3.82 15.32 5.29
CA LYS A 138 -3.17 14.01 5.37
C LYS A 138 -1.77 14.13 5.97
N VAL A 139 -0.99 15.12 5.55
CA VAL A 139 0.35 15.40 6.10
C VAL A 139 0.27 15.74 7.59
N ARG A 140 -0.67 16.60 7.98
CA ARG A 140 -0.87 16.98 9.40
C ARG A 140 -1.24 15.78 10.26
N VAL A 141 -2.13 14.91 9.79
CA VAL A 141 -2.49 13.68 10.51
C VAL A 141 -1.27 12.80 10.76
N VAL A 142 -0.40 12.64 9.76
CA VAL A 142 0.85 11.87 9.91
C VAL A 142 1.77 12.55 10.93
N ALA A 143 1.94 13.87 10.84
CA ALA A 143 2.76 14.63 11.79
C ALA A 143 2.24 14.54 13.23
N ASP A 144 0.94 14.72 13.45
CA ASP A 144 0.31 14.60 14.77
C ASP A 144 0.51 13.22 15.39
N LEU A 145 0.41 12.15 14.59
CA LEU A 145 0.70 10.79 15.06
C LEU A 145 2.18 10.61 15.45
N GLN A 146 3.09 11.21 14.69
CA GLN A 146 4.52 11.20 15.00
C GLN A 146 4.84 12.00 16.28
N GLU A 147 4.23 13.17 16.46
CA GLU A 147 4.37 13.99 17.67
C GLU A 147 3.86 13.26 18.93
N ARG A 148 2.84 12.42 18.78
CA ARG A 148 2.34 11.53 19.84
C ARG A 148 3.28 10.34 20.13
N GLY A 149 4.40 10.23 19.42
CA GLY A 149 5.43 9.22 19.63
C GLY A 149 5.21 7.92 18.84
N TYR A 150 4.25 7.88 17.91
CA TYR A 150 4.07 6.72 17.04
C TYR A 150 5.07 6.75 15.87
N ALA A 151 5.61 5.58 15.51
CA ALA A 151 6.26 5.40 14.23
C ALA A 151 5.17 5.14 13.17
N VAL A 152 5.07 6.01 12.18
CA VAL A 152 4.00 5.97 11.17
C VAL A 152 4.54 5.43 9.85
N ALA A 153 3.89 4.39 9.32
CA ALA A 153 4.05 3.96 7.95
C ALA A 153 2.82 4.38 7.15
N MET A 154 3.01 5.11 6.05
CA MET A 154 1.93 5.56 5.16
C MET A 154 1.94 4.69 3.91
N VAL A 155 0.77 4.22 3.47
CA VAL A 155 0.60 3.48 2.23
C VAL A 155 -0.33 4.27 1.32
N GLY A 156 0.08 4.51 0.07
CA GLY A 156 -0.72 5.28 -0.89
C GLY A 156 -0.32 5.02 -2.34
N ASP A 157 -1.11 5.54 -3.26
CA ASP A 157 -0.91 5.35 -4.71
C ASP A 157 -1.12 6.63 -5.53
N GLY A 158 -1.74 7.67 -4.95
CA GLY A 158 -2.02 8.92 -5.65
C GLY A 158 -0.95 10.00 -5.52
N VAL A 159 -0.98 10.98 -6.43
CA VAL A 159 -0.22 12.24 -6.30
C VAL A 159 -0.58 12.95 -5.00
N ASN A 160 -1.86 12.86 -4.62
CA ASN A 160 -2.41 13.45 -3.39
C ASN A 160 -1.80 12.87 -2.11
N ASP A 161 -1.19 11.68 -2.17
CA ASP A 161 -0.57 11.03 -1.03
C ASP A 161 0.94 11.28 -0.95
N ALA A 162 1.57 11.81 -2.01
CA ALA A 162 3.02 11.93 -2.09
C ALA A 162 3.64 12.73 -0.94
N ALA A 163 3.00 13.85 -0.54
CA ALA A 163 3.46 14.64 0.59
C ALA A 163 3.32 13.91 1.94
N ALA A 164 2.23 13.14 2.12
CA ALA A 164 2.02 12.36 3.33
C ALA A 164 2.94 11.13 3.39
N LEU A 165 3.24 10.51 2.24
CA LEU A 165 4.25 9.45 2.10
C LEU A 165 5.63 9.95 2.51
N ALA A 166 6.03 11.14 2.05
CA ALA A 166 7.31 11.75 2.39
C ALA A 166 7.40 12.19 3.87
N GLN A 167 6.27 12.54 4.50
CA GLN A 167 6.21 12.91 5.91
C GLN A 167 6.31 11.70 6.86
N ALA A 168 5.86 10.52 6.41
CA ALA A 168 5.84 9.31 7.22
C ALA A 168 7.27 8.85 7.59
N ASN A 169 7.39 8.02 8.64
CA ASN A 169 8.68 7.40 8.96
C ASN A 169 9.08 6.36 7.92
N VAL A 170 8.08 5.75 7.28
CA VAL A 170 8.23 4.90 6.11
C VAL A 170 7.08 5.18 5.15
N GLY A 171 7.37 5.76 3.99
CA GLY A 171 6.42 5.90 2.90
C GLY A 171 6.42 4.63 2.02
N ILE A 172 5.24 4.08 1.74
CA ILE A 172 5.08 2.89 0.91
C ILE A 172 4.15 3.21 -0.28
N ALA A 173 4.69 3.26 -1.48
CA ALA A 173 3.89 3.44 -2.69
C ALA A 173 3.41 2.09 -3.25
N MET A 174 2.20 2.06 -3.78
CA MET A 174 1.76 0.94 -4.61
C MET A 174 2.32 1.12 -6.04
N GLY A 175 2.76 0.05 -6.68
CA GLY A 175 3.33 0.07 -8.03
C GLY A 175 2.33 0.37 -9.15
N THR A 176 1.03 0.36 -8.83
CA THR A 176 -0.03 0.89 -9.71
C THR A 176 -0.24 2.40 -9.52
N GLY A 177 0.47 3.01 -8.56
CA GLY A 177 0.37 4.42 -8.24
C GLY A 177 1.18 5.32 -9.17
N THR A 178 1.03 6.62 -8.97
CA THR A 178 1.67 7.64 -9.81
C THR A 178 3.20 7.69 -9.62
N ASP A 179 3.92 8.12 -10.65
CA ASP A 179 5.38 8.30 -10.59
C ASP A 179 5.81 9.23 -9.45
N VAL A 180 4.97 10.22 -9.12
CA VAL A 180 5.20 11.13 -7.99
C VAL A 180 5.17 10.37 -6.67
N ALA A 181 4.17 9.50 -6.45
CA ALA A 181 4.07 8.69 -5.24
C ALA A 181 5.24 7.71 -5.11
N MET A 182 5.65 7.07 -6.21
CA MET A 182 6.80 6.14 -6.21
C MET A 182 8.12 6.82 -5.86
N ASN A 183 8.36 8.04 -6.35
CA ASN A 183 9.58 8.80 -6.02
C ASN A 183 9.56 9.40 -4.61
N ALA A 184 8.38 9.65 -4.05
CA ALA A 184 8.23 10.18 -2.70
C ALA A 184 8.30 9.11 -1.59
N SER A 185 8.14 7.83 -1.95
CA SER A 185 8.14 6.70 -1.01
C SER A 185 9.50 6.05 -0.81
N ASP A 186 9.74 5.49 0.38
CA ASP A 186 10.94 4.69 0.69
C ASP A 186 10.88 3.27 0.09
N LEU A 187 9.66 2.75 -0.13
CA LEU A 187 9.43 1.40 -0.62
C LEU A 187 8.27 1.34 -1.61
N THR A 188 8.46 0.64 -2.72
CA THR A 188 7.43 0.46 -3.75
C THR A 188 6.99 -0.99 -3.86
N ILE A 189 5.69 -1.24 -3.78
CA ILE A 189 5.08 -2.57 -3.96
C ILE A 189 4.68 -2.75 -5.42
N VAL A 190 5.60 -3.29 -6.22
CA VAL A 190 5.46 -3.43 -7.68
C VAL A 190 4.21 -4.23 -8.10
N SER A 191 3.86 -5.30 -7.37
CA SER A 191 2.73 -6.17 -7.73
C SER A 191 1.35 -5.56 -7.46
N GLY A 192 1.26 -4.44 -6.75
CA GLY A 192 -0.02 -3.90 -6.30
C GLY A 192 -0.70 -4.71 -5.18
N ASP A 193 -0.04 -5.74 -4.63
CA ASP A 193 -0.57 -6.63 -3.59
C ASP A 193 -0.26 -6.13 -2.18
N LEU A 194 -1.27 -5.63 -1.46
CA LEU A 194 -1.11 -5.09 -0.10
C LEU A 194 -0.56 -6.11 0.92
N ARG A 195 -0.67 -7.41 0.66
CA ARG A 195 -0.15 -8.45 1.57
C ARG A 195 1.38 -8.43 1.67
N LEU A 196 2.05 -7.77 0.73
CA LEU A 196 3.49 -7.57 0.78
C LEU A 196 3.92 -6.54 1.83
N VAL A 197 3.02 -5.66 2.32
CA VAL A 197 3.34 -4.73 3.41
C VAL A 197 3.68 -5.49 4.70
N PRO A 198 2.82 -6.39 5.24
CA PRO A 198 3.19 -7.24 6.36
C PRO A 198 4.48 -8.04 6.17
N ASP A 199 4.67 -8.63 4.98
CA ASP A 199 5.86 -9.43 4.66
C ASP A 199 7.14 -8.58 4.70
N ALA A 200 7.10 -7.36 4.18
CA ALA A 200 8.22 -6.41 4.25
C ALA A 200 8.57 -6.05 5.71
N ILE A 201 7.56 -5.85 6.56
CA ILE A 201 7.76 -5.57 7.99
C ILE A 201 8.40 -6.79 8.69
N LEU A 202 7.93 -8.00 8.40
CA LEU A 202 8.51 -9.23 8.93
C LEU A 202 9.98 -9.41 8.48
N LEU A 203 10.27 -9.13 7.20
CA LEU A 203 11.63 -9.19 6.67
C LEU A 203 12.54 -8.18 7.38
N SER A 204 12.06 -6.94 7.58
CA SER A 204 12.79 -5.90 8.28
C SER A 204 13.13 -6.33 9.72
N ARG A 205 12.14 -6.84 10.48
CA ARG A 205 12.35 -7.38 11.83
C ARG A 205 13.37 -8.53 11.86
N ALA A 206 13.30 -9.46 10.90
CA ALA A 206 14.26 -10.57 10.81
C ALA A 206 15.68 -10.08 10.48
N THR A 207 15.80 -9.09 9.60
CA THR A 207 17.07 -8.46 9.21
C THR A 207 17.70 -7.74 10.40
N LEU A 208 16.93 -6.92 11.12
CA LEU A 208 17.39 -6.23 12.33
C LEU A 208 17.86 -7.22 13.40
N ARG A 209 17.13 -8.31 13.63
CA ARG A 209 17.58 -9.36 14.56
C ARG A 209 18.93 -9.96 14.16
N THR A 210 19.16 -10.15 12.87
CA THR A 210 20.43 -10.68 12.34
C THR A 210 21.56 -9.67 12.52
N ILE A 211 21.30 -8.38 12.23
CA ILE A 211 22.25 -7.29 12.45
C ILE A 211 22.59 -7.18 13.93
N SER A 212 21.60 -7.14 14.82
CA SER A 212 21.82 -7.08 16.27
C SER A 212 22.65 -8.25 16.78
N ALA A 213 22.41 -9.46 16.30
CA ALA A 213 23.22 -10.63 16.64
C ALA A 213 24.68 -10.47 16.17
N ASN A 214 24.89 -10.00 14.94
CA ASN A 214 26.23 -9.77 14.40
C ASN A 214 26.99 -8.69 15.18
N VAL A 215 26.32 -7.57 15.48
CA VAL A 215 26.87 -6.46 16.27
C VAL A 215 27.19 -6.91 17.70
N PHE A 216 26.30 -7.69 18.32
CA PHE A 216 26.54 -8.26 19.65
C PHE A 216 27.82 -9.10 19.68
N TRP A 217 28.00 -10.01 18.73
CA TRP A 217 29.21 -10.84 18.66
C TRP A 217 30.48 -10.03 18.39
N ALA A 218 30.39 -8.98 17.56
CA ALA A 218 31.50 -8.05 17.33
C ALA A 218 31.92 -7.35 18.63
N PHE A 219 30.95 -6.89 19.44
CA PHE A 219 31.24 -6.29 20.75
C PHE A 219 31.82 -7.28 21.74
N VAL A 220 31.30 -8.51 21.83
CA VAL A 220 31.83 -9.55 22.72
C VAL A 220 33.29 -9.85 22.37
N TYR A 221 33.61 -9.99 21.10
CA TYR A 221 34.99 -10.19 20.65
C TYR A 221 35.89 -9.03 21.06
N ASN A 222 35.50 -7.79 20.77
CA ASN A 222 36.31 -6.60 21.11
C ASN A 222 36.48 -6.42 22.62
N ALA A 223 35.43 -6.67 23.40
CA ALA A 223 35.46 -6.59 24.86
C ALA A 223 36.43 -7.61 25.48
N ALA A 224 36.61 -8.78 24.86
CA ALA A 224 37.59 -9.76 25.30
C ALA A 224 39.00 -9.46 24.76
N ALA A 225 39.12 -9.11 23.48
CA ALA A 225 40.40 -8.95 22.79
C ALA A 225 41.20 -7.74 23.29
N VAL A 226 40.54 -6.62 23.60
CA VAL A 226 41.23 -5.39 24.05
C VAL A 226 41.96 -5.59 25.39
N PRO A 227 41.33 -6.11 26.47
CA PRO A 227 42.03 -6.43 27.71
C PRO A 227 43.15 -7.46 27.52
N LEU A 228 42.91 -8.52 26.73
CA LEU A 228 43.92 -9.53 26.42
C LEU A 228 45.14 -8.94 25.70
N ALA A 229 44.92 -8.01 24.77
CA ALA A 229 45.99 -7.31 24.07
C ALA A 229 46.75 -6.36 25.01
N ALA A 230 46.04 -5.63 25.87
CA ALA A 230 46.64 -4.73 26.85
C ALA A 230 47.53 -5.49 27.87
N LEU A 231 47.16 -6.72 28.21
CA LEU A 231 47.97 -7.62 29.05
C LEU A 231 49.12 -8.29 28.29
N GLY A 232 49.27 -8.05 26.99
CA GLY A 232 50.30 -8.66 26.13
C GLY A 232 50.07 -10.14 25.83
N LEU A 233 48.88 -10.67 26.14
CA LEU A 233 48.52 -12.09 26.00
C LEU A 233 47.93 -12.43 24.62
N LEU A 234 47.65 -11.42 23.79
CA LEU A 234 47.03 -11.59 22.47
C LEU A 234 48.10 -11.59 21.36
N ASN A 235 48.27 -12.71 20.67
CA ASN A 235 49.09 -12.77 19.47
C ASN A 235 48.34 -12.11 18.28
N PRO A 236 48.92 -11.10 17.61
CA PRO A 236 48.28 -10.41 16.48
C PRO A 236 47.85 -11.34 15.33
N MET A 237 48.54 -12.46 15.10
CA MET A 237 48.17 -13.43 14.07
C MET A 237 46.83 -14.12 14.38
N TRP A 238 46.62 -14.53 15.64
CA TRP A 238 45.36 -15.17 16.05
C TRP A 238 44.19 -14.18 16.06
N ALA A 239 44.46 -12.92 16.42
CA ALA A 239 43.48 -11.84 16.34
C ALA A 239 43.03 -11.57 14.89
N GLY A 240 43.99 -11.51 13.95
CA GLY A 240 43.70 -11.35 12.53
C GLY A 240 42.91 -12.53 11.94
N LEU A 241 43.25 -13.76 12.34
CA LEU A 241 42.52 -14.95 11.92
C LEU A 241 41.07 -14.95 12.43
N ALA A 242 40.84 -14.60 13.70
CA ALA A 242 39.50 -14.47 14.27
C ALA A 242 38.67 -13.41 13.53
N MET A 243 39.30 -12.30 13.14
CA MET A 243 38.65 -11.24 12.36
C MET A 243 38.22 -11.73 10.97
N ALA A 244 39.05 -12.53 10.30
CA ALA A 244 38.70 -13.14 9.02
C ALA A 244 37.54 -14.17 9.15
N PHE A 245 37.54 -15.00 10.20
CA PHE A 245 36.43 -15.91 10.49
C PHE A 245 35.13 -15.17 10.82
N SER A 246 35.20 -13.99 11.45
CA SER A 246 34.02 -13.16 11.72
C SER A 246 33.30 -12.77 10.43
N SER A 247 34.03 -12.44 9.36
CA SER A 247 33.41 -12.14 8.05
C SER A 247 32.65 -13.33 7.50
N VAL A 248 33.23 -14.54 7.58
CA VAL A 248 32.55 -15.77 7.15
C VAL A 248 31.30 -16.01 8.00
N PHE A 249 31.40 -15.88 9.32
CA PHE A 249 30.26 -16.05 10.23
C PHE A 249 29.14 -15.05 9.95
N VAL A 250 29.46 -13.76 9.81
CA VAL A 250 28.49 -12.70 9.50
C VAL A 250 27.81 -12.97 8.18
N VAL A 251 28.56 -13.32 7.13
CA VAL A 251 28.01 -13.65 5.81
C VAL A 251 27.12 -14.88 5.88
N THR A 252 27.56 -15.97 6.51
CA THR A 252 26.75 -17.19 6.68
C THR A 252 25.47 -16.92 7.48
N ASN A 253 25.55 -16.13 8.55
CA ASN A 253 24.40 -15.76 9.37
C ASN A 253 23.41 -14.90 8.58
N SER A 254 23.91 -13.98 7.75
CA SER A 254 23.09 -13.12 6.89
C SER A 254 22.41 -13.91 5.78
N LEU A 255 23.08 -14.93 5.23
CA LEU A 255 22.50 -15.85 4.23
C LEU A 255 21.33 -16.68 4.76
N ARG A 256 21.19 -16.85 6.10
CA ARG A 256 20.01 -17.53 6.69
C ARG A 256 18.71 -16.75 6.44
N LEU A 257 18.78 -15.45 6.21
CA LEU A 257 17.60 -14.66 5.84
C LEU A 257 17.01 -15.09 4.49
N ARG A 258 17.84 -15.60 3.56
CA ARG A 258 17.36 -16.10 2.25
C ARG A 258 16.43 -17.30 2.35
N THR A 259 16.56 -18.11 3.41
CA THR A 259 15.73 -19.31 3.62
C THR A 259 14.62 -19.09 4.63
N THR A 260 14.52 -17.87 5.19
CA THR A 260 13.46 -17.52 6.14
C THR A 260 12.15 -17.38 5.38
N LYS A 261 11.21 -18.28 5.63
CA LYS A 261 9.83 -18.16 5.14
C LYS A 261 9.12 -17.10 5.98
N LEU A 262 8.77 -15.98 5.37
CA LEU A 262 8.18 -14.84 6.09
C LEU A 262 6.67 -15.05 6.29
N THR A 263 5.94 -15.50 5.27
CA THR A 263 4.60 -16.09 5.38
C THR A 263 4.32 -16.97 4.14
N GLN A 264 3.21 -17.71 4.07
CA GLN A 264 2.86 -18.67 3.00
C GLN A 264 2.94 -18.13 1.55
N GLN A 265 2.96 -16.81 1.34
CA GLN A 265 2.89 -16.18 0.01
C GLN A 265 4.24 -15.73 -0.56
N THR A 266 5.26 -15.56 0.28
CA THR A 266 6.61 -15.15 -0.15
C THR A 266 7.41 -16.29 -0.79
N ALA A 267 6.81 -17.48 -0.99
CA ALA A 267 7.48 -18.65 -1.58
C ALA A 267 7.92 -18.47 -3.05
N PHE A 268 7.49 -17.39 -3.71
CA PHE A 268 7.83 -17.10 -5.11
C PHE A 268 8.46 -15.71 -5.30
N VAL A 269 9.54 -15.40 -4.57
CA VAL A 269 10.56 -14.50 -5.10
C VAL A 269 11.78 -15.34 -5.38
N HIS A 270 11.65 -16.22 -6.39
CA HIS A 270 12.79 -16.92 -6.94
C HIS A 270 13.67 -15.92 -7.67
N ALA A 271 14.97 -16.05 -7.42
CA ALA A 271 16.03 -15.30 -8.06
C ALA A 271 15.88 -15.33 -9.59
N THR A 272 15.47 -14.21 -10.18
CA THR A 272 15.77 -13.92 -11.57
C THR A 272 17.19 -13.34 -11.62
N ARG A 273 18.07 -14.12 -12.25
CA ARG A 273 19.36 -13.66 -12.77
C ARG A 273 19.16 -12.57 -13.81
#